data_AF-A0A8S2W2H7-F1
#
_entry.id   AF-A0A8S2W2H7-F1
#
_cell.length_a   1.000
_cell.length_b   1.000
_cell.length_c   1.000
_cell.angle_alpha   90.00
_cell.angle_beta   90.00
_cell.angle_gamma   90.00
#
_symmetry.space_group_name_H-M   'P 1'
#
loop_
_entity.id
_entity.type
_entity.pdbx_description
1 polymer ?
#
loop_
_entity_poly.entity_id
_entity_poly.type
_entity_poly.pdbx_seq_one_letter_code
_entity_poly.pdbx_strand_id
1 'polypeptide(L)' 'PDKDFQWILRCHDHYSKYSWGYALISKEVQHIADHLLTLFNQFEPCKILQSDNGREFTVSVIKNLKIF' A
#
# COMPACT_ATOMS: atom_id res chain seq x y z
N PRO A 1 -3.99 -6.99 -23.14
CA PRO A 1 -3.12 -6.78 -21.96
C PRO A 1 -3.00 -5.28 -21.67
N ASP A 2 -3.34 -4.85 -20.46
CA ASP A 2 -3.23 -3.44 -20.04
C ASP A 2 -1.75 -3.10 -19.92
N LYS A 3 -1.21 -2.40 -20.93
CA LYS A 3 0.24 -2.26 -21.14
C LYS A 3 0.93 -1.49 -20.01
N ASP A 4 0.16 -0.63 -19.33
CA ASP A 4 0.67 0.32 -18.34
C ASP A 4 0.61 -0.22 -16.91
N PHE A 5 -0.30 -1.16 -16.60
CA PHE A 5 -0.53 -1.66 -15.23
C PHE A 5 0.05 -3.06 -15.03
N GLN A 6 1.36 -3.15 -14.83
CA GLN A 6 2.08 -4.42 -14.71
C GLN A 6 2.13 -4.97 -13.28
N TRP A 7 1.72 -4.19 -12.27
CA TRP A 7 1.86 -4.57 -10.87
C TRP A 7 0.54 -4.42 -10.12
N ILE A 8 0.39 -5.20 -9.04
CA ILE A 8 -0.76 -5.13 -8.14
C ILE A 8 -0.24 -4.97 -6.71
N LEU A 9 -0.62 -3.87 -6.06
CA LEU A 9 -0.49 -3.74 -4.62
C LEU A 9 -1.59 -4.54 -3.95
N ARG A 10 -1.21 -5.57 -3.19
CA ARG A 10 -2.12 -6.38 -2.39
C ARG A 10 -2.00 -5.99 -0.93
N CYS A 11 -3.11 -5.55 -0.33
CA CYS A 11 -3.21 -5.33 1.10
C CYS A 11 -4.18 -6.36 1.67
N HIS A 12 -3.84 -6.97 2.79
CA HIS A 12 -4.67 -7.97 3.43
C HIS A 12 -4.83 -7.62 4.91
N ASP A 13 -6.07 -7.46 5.37
CA ASP A 13 -6.35 -7.33 6.79
C ASP A 13 -6.30 -8.70 7.46
N HIS A 14 -5.33 -8.89 8.34
CA HIS A 14 -5.08 -10.20 8.94
C HIS A 14 -6.24 -10.70 9.82
N TYR A 15 -7.01 -9.78 10.42
CA TYR A 15 -8.11 -10.13 11.32
C TYR A 15 -9.37 -10.56 10.55
N SER A 16 -9.92 -9.67 9.73
CA SER A 16 -11.15 -9.89 8.96
C SER A 16 -10.97 -10.78 7.73
N LYS A 17 -9.73 -11.01 7.31
CA LYS A 17 -9.37 -11.67 6.04
C LYS A 17 -9.83 -10.91 4.79
N TYR A 18 -10.24 -9.66 4.95
CA TYR A 18 -10.57 -8.79 3.83
C TYR A 18 -9.30 -8.42 3.05
N SER A 19 -9.40 -8.39 1.73
CA SER A 19 -8.27 -8.10 0.84
C SER A 19 -8.60 -6.98 -0.12
N TRP A 20 -7.65 -6.06 -0.29
CA TRP A 20 -7.67 -5.00 -1.29
C TRP A 20 -6.62 -5.27 -2.37
N GLY A 21 -6.95 -4.90 -3.61
CA GLY A 21 -6.05 -4.96 -4.74
C GLY A 21 -6.08 -3.64 -5.52
N TYR A 22 -4.92 -3.02 -5.69
CA TYR A 22 -4.76 -1.80 -6.47
C TYR A 22 -3.84 -2.05 -7.66
N ALA A 23 -4.30 -1.73 -8.87
CA ALA A 23 -3.47 -1.79 -10.06
C ALA A 23 -2.45 -0.64 -10.02
N LEU A 24 -1.19 -0.95 -10.25
CA LEU A 24 -0.08 0.00 -10.18
C LEU A 24 0.58 0.17 -11.56
N ILE A 25 0.81 1.43 -11.94
CA ILE A 25 1.62 1.83 -13.11
C ILE A 25 3.11 1.92 -12.75
N SER A 26 3.47 1.85 -11.47
CA SER A 26 4.86 1.86 -11.00
C SER A 26 4.95 1.27 -9.59
N LYS A 27 6.09 0.68 -9.25
CA LYS A 27 6.42 0.24 -7.87
C LYS A 27 7.14 1.32 -7.05
N GLU A 28 7.06 2.56 -7.49
CA GLU A 28 7.60 3.69 -6.74
C GLU A 28 6.92 3.86 -5.38
N VAL A 29 7.74 4.13 -4.38
CA VAL A 29 7.35 4.28 -2.97
C VAL A 29 6.21 5.28 -2.78
N GLN A 30 6.20 6.37 -3.55
CA GLN A 30 5.20 7.44 -3.44
C GLN A 30 3.80 6.95 -3.85
N HIS A 31 3.69 6.29 -5.00
CA HIS A 31 2.41 5.73 -5.45
C HIS A 31 1.85 4.68 -4.47
N ILE A 32 2.74 3.86 -3.89
CA ILE A 32 2.36 2.89 -2.87
C ILE A 32 1.83 3.59 -1.62
N ALA A 33 2.51 4.66 -1.16
CA ALA A 33 2.09 5.44 -0.01
C ALA A 33 0.71 6.11 -0.22
N ASP A 34 0.43 6.62 -1.42
CA ASP A 34 -0.86 7.24 -1.75
C ASP A 34 -2.02 6.23 -1.68
N HIS A 35 -1.81 4.99 -2.16
CA HIS A 35 -2.79 3.92 -2.04
C HIS A 35 -3.00 3.48 -0.59
N LEU A 36 -1.93 3.36 0.20
CA LEU A 36 -2.03 3.04 1.63
C LEU A 36 -2.74 4.14 2.42
N LEU A 37 -2.47 5.40 2.12
CA LEU A 37 -3.17 6.53 2.74
C LEU A 37 -4.65 6.53 2.40
N THR A 38 -5.01 6.25 1.14
CA THR A 38 -6.40 6.09 0.72
C THR A 38 -7.09 4.97 1.50
N LEU A 39 -6.42 3.81 1.63
CA LEU A 39 -6.92 2.69 2.42
C LEU A 39 -7.16 3.08 3.88
N PHE A 40 -6.22 3.77 4.53
CA PHE A 40 -6.34 4.21 5.93
C PHE A 40 -7.32 5.36 6.16
N ASN A 41 -7.75 6.06 5.11
CA ASN A 41 -8.80 7.06 5.21
C ASN A 41 -10.19 6.46 4.98
N GLN A 42 -10.31 5.44 4.12
CA GLN A 42 -11.57 4.74 3.86
C GLN A 42 -11.93 3.74 4.95
N PHE A 43 -10.90 3.12 5.54
CA PHE A 43 -11.00 2.18 6.64
C PHE A 43 -10.23 2.71 7.84
N GLU A 44 -10.28 2.03 8.97
CA GLU A 44 -9.43 2.42 10.09
C GLU A 44 -7.95 2.16 9.79
N PRO A 45 -7.04 3.06 10.22
CA PRO A 45 -5.62 2.83 10.07
C PRO A 45 -5.17 1.58 10.84
N CYS A 46 -4.31 0.79 10.21
CA CYS A 46 -3.77 -0.40 10.86
C CYS A 46 -2.82 -0.04 12.02
N LYS A 47 -2.87 -0.81 13.11
CA LYS A 47 -1.91 -0.65 14.22
C LYS A 47 -0.52 -1.18 13.87
N ILE A 48 -0.47 -2.19 13.01
CA ILE A 48 0.76 -2.85 12.58
C ILE A 48 0.69 -3.01 11.07
N LEU A 49 1.60 -2.34 10.36
CA LEU A 49 1.81 -2.53 8.93
C LEU A 49 2.95 -3.53 8.74
N GLN A 50 2.65 -4.69 8.15
CA GLN A 50 3.65 -5.69 7.80
C GLN A 50 3.79 -5.73 6.28
N SER A 51 5.02 -5.54 5.81
CA SER A 51 5.41 -5.76 4.42
C SER A 51 6.44 -6.86 4.32
N ASP A 52 6.70 -7.33 3.10
CA ASP A 52 7.90 -8.11 2.85
C ASP A 52 9.16 -7.21 2.92
N ASN A 53 10.34 -7.82 2.73
CA ASN A 53 11.62 -7.12 2.71
C ASN A 53 11.85 -6.33 1.40
N GLY A 54 10.80 -6.05 0.62
CA GLY A 54 10.85 -5.22 -0.58
C GLY A 54 11.34 -3.82 -0.25
N ARG A 55 12.24 -3.29 -1.08
CA ARG A 55 12.80 -1.93 -0.88
C ARG A 55 11.71 -0.86 -0.97
N GLU A 56 10.67 -1.14 -1.74
CA GLU A 56 9.48 -0.31 -1.96
C GLU A 56 8.62 -0.12 -0.70
N PHE A 57 8.77 -0.97 0.32
CA PHE A 57 8.03 -0.93 1.59
C PHE A 57 8.90 -0.58 2.80
N THR A 58 10.03 0.11 2.56
CA THR A 58 10.95 0.53 3.63
C THR A 58 10.40 1.70 4.45
N VAL A 59 11.12 2.10 5.50
CA VAL A 59 10.82 3.24 6.40
C VAL A 59 10.44 4.53 5.64
N SER A 60 10.86 4.68 4.38
CA SER A 60 10.44 5.78 3.50
C SER A 60 8.92 5.85 3.28
N VAL A 61 8.21 4.72 3.14
CA VAL A 61 6.73 4.70 3.07
C VAL A 61 6.14 5.33 4.32
N ILE A 62 6.63 4.95 5.50
CA ILE A 62 6.16 5.50 6.79
C ILE A 62 6.40 7.02 6.85
N LYS A 63 7.53 7.51 6.33
CA LYS A 63 7.79 8.96 6.25
C LYS A 63 6.80 9.67 5.33
N ASN A 64 6.38 9.04 4.23
CA ASN A 64 5.38 9.58 3.31
C ASN A 64 3.94 9.47 3.84
N LEU A 65 3.68 8.56 4.78
CA LEU A 65 2.39 8.45 5.47
C LEU A 65 2.18 9.52 6.56
N LYS A 66 3.18 10.34 6.88
CA LYS A 66 3.05 11.44 7.84
C LYS A 66 2.26 12.60 7.25
N ILE A 67 0.95 12.44 7.22
CA ILE A 67 -0.01 13.52 7.25
C ILE A 67 -0.78 13.32 8.55
N PHE A 68 -0.72 14.34 9.41
CA PHE A 68 -1.09 14.44 10.85
C PHE A 68 0.03 14.13 11.85
#